data_AF-A0A3Q2CKD4-F1
#
_entry.id   AF-A0A3Q2CKD4-F1
#
_cell.length_a   1.000
_cell.length_b   1.000
_cell.length_c   1.000
_cell.angle_alpha   90.00
_cell.angle_beta   90.00
_cell.angle_gamma   90.00
#
_symmetry.space_group_name_H-M   'P 1'
#
loop_
_entity.id
_entity.type
_entity.pdbx_description
1 polymer ?
#
loop_
_entity_poly.entity_id
_entity_poly.type
_entity_poly.pdbx_seq_one_letter_code
_entity_poly.pdbx_strand_id
1 'polypeptide(L)'
;MVTEDGLSTRDFRNSRPVRRQTIMADYREAPLATRPKTLDPNEYFNLSPDQRRAEDARAALRANLKRTYQLQLNNPHRAELIEDPALTRWVYARANPYPHFKATKKTSLLGAMFGVVPLFVLYYVFKTNRDNKEERIKAGTLERKFSLSS
;
A
#
# COMPACT_ATOMS: atom_id res chain seq x y z
N MET A 1 -75.40 -16.19 -27.39
CA MET A 1 -75.10 -14.88 -26.79
C MET A 1 -74.48 -15.11 -25.42
N VAL A 2 -73.19 -14.73 -25.28
CA VAL A 2 -72.48 -14.17 -24.10
C VAL A 2 -72.67 -14.89 -22.74
N THR A 3 -71.72 -15.73 -22.29
CA THR A 3 -70.47 -15.49 -21.50
C THR A 3 -70.69 -15.41 -19.98
N GLU A 4 -70.21 -16.41 -19.24
CA GLU A 4 -69.65 -16.34 -17.86
C GLU A 4 -68.61 -17.49 -17.76
N ASP A 5 -67.31 -17.20 -17.80
CA ASP A 5 -66.41 -16.82 -16.69
C ASP A 5 -65.95 -17.99 -15.79
N GLY A 6 -64.71 -18.42 -16.04
CA GLY A 6 -63.70 -18.49 -14.99
C GLY A 6 -63.45 -19.84 -14.33
N LEU A 7 -62.40 -20.54 -14.77
CA LEU A 7 -61.45 -21.14 -13.83
C LEU A 7 -60.05 -21.19 -14.45
N SER A 8 -59.18 -20.31 -13.95
CA SER A 8 -57.80 -20.12 -14.39
C SER A 8 -56.92 -21.27 -13.90
N THR A 9 -56.60 -22.21 -14.78
CA THR A 9 -55.53 -23.18 -14.59
C THR A 9 -54.17 -22.51 -14.80
N ARG A 10 -53.69 -21.79 -13.78
CA ARG A 10 -52.30 -21.30 -13.73
C ARG A 10 -51.38 -22.42 -13.26
N ASP A 11 -50.75 -23.06 -14.25
CA ASP A 11 -49.43 -23.68 -14.27
C ASP A 11 -48.68 -23.82 -12.93
N PHE A 12 -49.05 -24.84 -12.16
CA PHE A 12 -48.17 -25.46 -11.17
C PHE A 12 -47.15 -26.37 -11.87
N ARG A 13 -46.12 -25.82 -12.52
CA ARG A 13 -44.98 -26.63 -13.01
C ARG A 13 -43.75 -25.81 -13.43
N ASN A 14 -43.04 -25.22 -12.47
CA ASN A 14 -41.56 -25.10 -12.53
C ASN A 14 -40.99 -24.33 -11.33
N SER A 15 -40.98 -24.94 -10.15
CA SER A 15 -40.07 -24.55 -9.08
C SER A 15 -38.80 -25.38 -9.20
N ARG A 16 -37.90 -25.00 -10.12
CA ARG A 16 -36.52 -25.49 -10.09
C ARG A 16 -35.92 -25.01 -8.75
N PRO A 17 -35.26 -25.87 -7.96
CA PRO A 17 -34.55 -25.38 -6.79
C PRO A 17 -33.46 -24.44 -7.29
N VAL A 18 -33.61 -23.14 -7.02
CA VAL A 18 -32.53 -22.18 -7.20
C VAL A 18 -31.44 -22.64 -6.24
N ARG A 19 -30.47 -23.40 -6.76
CA ARG A 19 -29.24 -23.72 -6.06
C ARG A 19 -28.62 -22.36 -5.78
N ARG A 20 -28.81 -21.84 -4.57
CA ARG A 20 -28.13 -20.63 -4.10
C ARG A 20 -26.66 -21.03 -4.03
N GLN A 21 -25.97 -20.93 -5.16
CA GLN A 21 -24.51 -20.90 -5.17
C GLN A 21 -24.18 -19.64 -4.38
N THR A 22 -23.90 -19.81 -3.08
CA THR A 22 -23.07 -18.85 -2.37
C THR A 22 -21.71 -18.93 -3.05
N ILE A 23 -21.56 -18.19 -4.15
CA ILE A 23 -20.27 -17.89 -4.75
C ILE A 23 -19.62 -16.98 -3.71
N MET A 24 -18.96 -17.58 -2.72
CA MET A 24 -17.97 -16.84 -1.93
C MET A 24 -16.93 -16.42 -2.97
N ALA A 25 -16.91 -15.13 -3.32
CA ALA A 25 -15.92 -14.63 -4.26
C ALA A 25 -14.54 -14.91 -3.68
N ASP A 26 -13.71 -15.66 -4.40
CA ASP A 26 -12.35 -15.95 -3.97
C ASP A 26 -11.58 -14.65 -3.74
N TYR A 27 -11.11 -14.43 -2.51
CA TYR A 27 -10.37 -13.22 -2.18
C TYR A 27 -9.01 -13.24 -2.85
N ARG A 28 -8.83 -12.30 -3.78
CA ARG A 28 -7.56 -12.02 -4.44
C ARG A 28 -6.79 -10.99 -3.63
N GLU A 29 -5.65 -11.40 -3.11
CA GLU A 29 -4.71 -10.49 -2.45
C GLU A 29 -4.14 -9.45 -3.41
N ALA A 30 -3.90 -8.25 -2.89
CA ALA A 30 -3.23 -7.18 -3.60
C ALA A 30 -2.10 -6.61 -2.71
N PRO A 31 -1.08 -5.93 -3.27
CA PRO A 31 0.05 -5.41 -2.49
C PRO A 31 -0.34 -4.50 -1.32
N LEU A 32 -1.49 -3.82 -1.43
CA LEU A 32 -2.05 -2.94 -0.38
C LEU A 32 -3.28 -3.55 0.32
N ALA A 33 -3.73 -4.75 -0.06
CA ALA A 33 -4.89 -5.43 0.51
C ALA A 33 -4.56 -6.90 0.79
N THR A 34 -3.98 -7.15 1.96
CA THR A 34 -3.62 -8.49 2.42
C THR A 34 -4.85 -9.31 2.78
N ARG A 35 -4.80 -10.63 2.58
CA ARG A 35 -5.87 -11.55 2.97
C ARG A 35 -6.16 -11.48 4.48
N PRO A 36 -7.43 -11.39 4.91
CA PRO A 36 -7.76 -11.46 6.33
C PRO A 36 -7.42 -12.84 6.87
N LYS A 37 -6.93 -12.89 8.13
CA LYS A 37 -6.46 -14.13 8.77
C LYS A 37 -7.52 -15.25 8.78
N THR A 38 -8.79 -14.89 8.93
CA THR A 38 -9.90 -15.86 8.96
C THR A 38 -10.09 -16.60 7.63
N LEU A 39 -9.62 -16.02 6.53
CA LEU A 39 -9.71 -16.61 5.18
C LEU A 39 -8.41 -17.29 4.77
N ASP A 40 -7.33 -17.17 5.54
CA ASP A 40 -6.07 -17.84 5.24
C ASP A 40 -6.19 -19.35 5.53
N PRO A 41 -6.08 -20.23 4.52
CA PRO A 41 -6.15 -21.68 4.73
C PRO A 41 -5.05 -22.20 5.66
N ASN A 42 -3.91 -21.50 5.74
CA ASN A 42 -2.79 -21.89 6.59
C ASN A 42 -3.11 -21.81 8.08
N GLU A 43 -4.06 -20.97 8.49
CA GLU A 43 -4.45 -20.82 9.89
C GLU A 43 -5.05 -22.11 10.47
N TYR A 44 -5.78 -22.87 9.65
CA TYR A 44 -6.56 -24.03 10.11
C TYR A 44 -6.03 -25.37 9.61
N PHE A 45 -5.57 -25.45 8.35
CA PHE A 45 -5.35 -26.74 7.69
C PHE A 45 -3.90 -27.23 7.72
N ASN A 46 -2.91 -26.34 7.89
CA ASN A 46 -1.50 -26.66 7.66
C ASN A 46 -0.63 -26.70 8.93
N LEU A 47 -1.20 -26.97 10.11
CA LEU A 47 -0.52 -27.00 11.41
C LEU A 47 0.46 -28.18 11.57
N SER A 48 1.61 -28.09 10.91
CA SER A 48 2.72 -29.04 11.10
C SER A 48 3.36 -28.86 12.49
N PRO A 49 3.98 -29.92 13.07
CA PRO A 49 4.68 -29.78 14.34
C PRO A 49 5.80 -28.74 14.30
N ASP A 50 6.42 -28.53 13.14
CA ASP A 50 7.49 -27.55 12.93
C ASP A 50 6.96 -26.12 13.00
N GLN A 51 5.77 -25.87 12.43
CA GLN A 51 5.12 -24.57 12.52
C GLN A 51 4.73 -24.23 13.95
N ARG A 52 4.16 -25.19 14.71
CA ARG A 52 3.85 -24.99 16.13
C ARG A 52 5.10 -24.64 16.93
N ARG A 53 6.21 -25.36 16.71
CA ARG A 53 7.50 -25.02 17.35
C ARG A 53 7.98 -23.62 17.00
N ALA A 54 7.81 -23.18 15.75
CA ALA A 54 8.16 -21.82 15.33
C ALA A 54 7.24 -20.75 15.96
N GLU A 55 5.96 -21.02 16.11
CA GLU A 55 4.99 -20.15 16.79
C GLU A 55 5.30 -20.03 18.28
N ASP A 56 5.57 -21.14 18.95
CA ASP A 56 5.98 -21.18 20.36
C ASP A 56 7.27 -20.40 20.57
N ALA A 57 8.26 -20.57 19.68
CA ALA A 57 9.51 -19.81 19.74
C ALA A 57 9.28 -18.29 19.55
N ARG A 58 8.40 -17.88 18.61
CA ARG A 58 8.02 -16.47 18.41
C ARG A 58 7.27 -15.92 19.63
N ALA A 59 6.36 -16.70 20.22
CA ALA A 59 5.60 -16.32 21.41
C ALA A 59 6.51 -16.18 22.63
N ALA A 60 7.46 -17.10 22.82
CA ALA A 60 8.46 -17.04 23.88
C ALA A 60 9.36 -15.81 23.76
N LEU A 61 9.84 -15.50 22.54
CA LEU A 61 10.63 -14.29 22.27
C LEU A 61 9.82 -13.04 22.59
N ARG A 62 8.57 -12.96 22.12
CA ARG A 62 7.67 -11.83 22.39
C ARG A 62 7.40 -11.66 23.88
N ALA A 63 7.18 -12.75 24.61
CA ALA A 63 6.95 -12.73 26.05
C ALA A 63 8.18 -12.22 26.81
N ASN A 64 9.38 -12.66 26.41
CA ASN A 64 10.64 -12.19 26.99
C ASN A 64 10.82 -10.67 26.77
N LEU A 65 10.70 -10.20 25.52
CA LEU A 65 10.81 -8.77 25.20
C LEU A 65 9.77 -7.90 25.94
N LYS A 66 8.54 -8.42 26.09
CA LYS A 66 7.50 -7.73 26.87
C LYS A 66 7.88 -7.65 28.35
N ARG A 67 8.40 -8.75 28.92
CA ARG A 67 8.84 -8.81 30.31
C ARG A 67 9.96 -7.82 30.58
N THR A 68 11.00 -7.78 29.74
CA THR A 68 12.13 -6.85 29.92
C THR A 68 11.66 -5.39 29.89
N TYR A 69 10.79 -5.04 28.93
CA TYR A 69 10.20 -3.71 28.85
C TYR A 69 9.36 -3.36 30.08
N GLN A 70 8.51 -4.27 30.55
CA GLN A 70 7.67 -4.04 31.74
C GLN A 70 8.50 -3.85 33.02
N LEU A 71 9.60 -4.60 33.18
CA LEU A 71 10.50 -4.43 34.33
C LEU A 71 11.16 -3.04 34.35
N GLN A 72 11.56 -2.54 33.18
CA GLN A 72 12.12 -1.18 33.06
C GLN A 72 11.05 -0.10 33.29
N LEU A 73 9.85 -0.30 32.75
CA LEU A 73 8.74 0.66 32.86
C LEU A 73 8.25 0.81 34.31
N ASN A 74 8.14 -0.30 35.03
CA ASN A 74 7.61 -0.33 36.39
C ASN A 74 8.65 0.01 37.48
N ASN A 75 9.88 0.37 37.12
CA ASN A 75 10.90 0.77 38.09
C ASN A 75 10.58 2.18 38.65
N PRO A 76 10.35 2.34 39.97
CA PRO A 76 9.99 3.63 40.58
C PRO A 76 11.14 4.65 40.54
N HIS A 77 12.39 4.22 40.37
CA HIS A 77 13.55 5.10 40.30
C HIS A 77 13.88 5.56 38.88
N ARG A 78 13.02 5.27 37.89
CA ARG A 78 13.25 5.62 36.50
C ARG A 78 12.99 7.11 36.25
N ALA A 79 14.04 7.88 35.94
CA ALA A 79 13.93 9.28 35.52
C ALA A 79 13.99 9.47 33.99
N GLU A 80 14.56 8.52 33.25
CA GLU A 80 14.87 8.67 31.82
C GLU A 80 13.89 7.91 30.90
N LEU A 81 14.00 8.18 29.60
CA LEU A 81 13.26 7.48 28.54
C LEU A 81 13.86 6.09 28.32
N ILE A 82 13.00 5.09 28.14
CA ILE A 82 13.44 3.72 27.82
C ILE A 82 13.89 3.67 26.36
N GLU A 83 15.16 3.35 26.14
CA GLU A 83 15.70 3.14 24.80
C GLU A 83 15.23 1.80 24.23
N ASP A 84 14.62 1.84 23.04
CA ASP A 84 14.31 0.62 22.28
C ASP A 84 15.43 0.31 21.29
N PRO A 85 16.23 -0.75 21.51
CA PRO A 85 17.29 -1.12 20.58
C PRO A 85 16.77 -1.49 19.19
N ALA A 86 15.51 -1.94 19.05
CA ALA A 86 14.91 -2.21 17.75
C ALA A 86 14.71 -0.91 16.96
N LEU A 87 14.22 0.15 17.61
CA LEU A 87 14.07 1.46 17.00
C LEU A 87 15.43 2.04 16.60
N THR A 88 16.42 1.99 17.48
CA THR A 88 17.77 2.48 17.17
C THR A 88 18.38 1.76 15.97
N ARG A 89 18.25 0.43 15.91
CA ARG A 89 18.72 -0.36 14.75
C ARG A 89 17.96 -0.02 13.46
N TRP A 90 16.65 0.23 13.55
CA TRP A 90 15.83 0.61 12.40
C TRP A 90 16.21 2.00 11.87
N VAL A 91 16.41 2.99 12.76
CA VAL A 91 16.89 4.31 12.37
C VAL A 91 18.27 4.19 11.74
N TYR A 92 19.18 3.44 12.36
CA TYR A 92 20.52 3.20 11.84
C TYR A 92 20.49 2.57 10.43
N ALA A 93 19.66 1.56 10.21
CA ALA A 93 19.52 0.91 8.91
C ALA A 93 19.01 1.86 7.81
N ARG A 94 18.16 2.83 8.16
CA ARG A 94 17.69 3.87 7.23
C ARG A 94 18.73 4.95 6.98
N ALA A 95 19.48 5.32 8.01
CA ALA A 95 20.51 6.35 7.93
C ALA A 95 21.78 5.87 7.23
N ASN A 96 22.05 4.57 7.22
CA ASN A 96 23.28 4.00 6.67
C ASN A 96 23.08 3.09 5.45
N PRO A 97 22.54 3.60 4.31
CA PRO A 97 22.32 2.80 3.11
C PRO A 97 23.60 2.56 2.29
N TYR A 98 24.59 3.44 2.38
CA TYR A 98 25.77 3.43 1.49
C TYR A 98 26.68 2.20 1.62
N PRO A 99 26.96 1.65 2.82
CA PRO A 99 27.81 0.45 2.94
C PRO A 99 27.25 -0.78 2.22
N HIS A 100 25.93 -0.85 2.05
CA HIS A 100 25.25 -1.95 1.37
C HIS A 100 24.89 -1.62 -0.09
N PHE A 101 25.16 -0.40 -0.54
CA PHE A 101 24.91 0.01 -1.92
C PHE A 101 25.92 -0.62 -2.87
N LYS A 102 25.42 -1.21 -3.96
CA LYS A 102 26.24 -1.75 -5.05
C LYS A 102 25.83 -1.09 -6.35
N ALA A 103 26.79 -0.49 -7.05
CA ALA A 103 26.58 0.09 -8.37
C ALA A 103 26.35 -1.03 -9.40
N THR A 104 25.08 -1.41 -9.58
CA THR A 104 24.64 -2.40 -10.57
C THR A 104 23.93 -1.71 -11.74
N LYS A 105 23.77 -2.41 -12.87
CA LYS A 105 23.06 -1.87 -14.04
C LYS A 105 21.63 -1.38 -13.68
N LYS A 106 20.92 -2.11 -12.81
CA LYS A 106 19.56 -1.76 -12.36
C LYS A 106 19.56 -0.48 -11.53
N THR A 107 20.45 -0.39 -10.53
CA THR A 107 20.53 0.78 -9.65
C THR A 107 20.99 2.03 -10.41
N SER A 108 21.95 1.87 -11.34
CA SER A 108 22.41 2.98 -12.16
C SER A 108 21.33 3.48 -13.14
N LEU A 109 20.58 2.56 -13.77
CA LEU A 109 19.47 2.93 -14.64
C LEU A 109 18.37 3.67 -13.85
N LEU A 110 18.01 3.16 -12.67
CA LEU A 110 17.00 3.79 -11.81
C LEU A 110 17.45 5.17 -11.33
N GLY A 111 18.72 5.30 -10.95
CA GLY A 111 19.33 6.57 -10.55
C GLY A 111 19.36 7.59 -11.68
N ALA A 112 19.73 7.18 -12.90
CA ALA A 112 19.70 8.07 -14.07
C ALA A 112 18.25 8.47 -14.44
N MET A 113 17.33 7.51 -14.43
CA MET A 113 15.93 7.76 -14.75
C MET A 113 15.27 8.73 -13.77
N PHE A 114 15.49 8.60 -12.47
CA PHE A 114 14.88 9.49 -11.48
C PHE A 114 15.70 10.72 -11.11
N GLY A 115 17.01 10.70 -11.35
CA GLY A 115 17.89 11.84 -11.08
C GLY A 115 18.02 12.80 -12.27
N VAL A 116 18.19 12.26 -13.47
CA VAL A 116 18.59 13.03 -14.65
C VAL A 116 17.37 13.41 -15.51
N VAL A 117 16.46 12.46 -15.76
CA VAL A 117 15.31 12.71 -16.65
C VAL A 117 14.42 13.87 -16.16
N PRO A 118 14.07 13.99 -14.87
CA PRO A 118 13.23 15.11 -14.42
C PRO A 118 13.88 16.47 -14.67
N LEU A 119 15.21 16.58 -14.60
CA LEU A 119 15.93 17.81 -14.90
C LEU A 119 15.79 18.21 -16.36
N PHE A 120 15.94 17.25 -17.29
CA PHE A 120 15.74 17.49 -18.72
C PHE A 120 14.30 17.84 -19.07
N VAL A 121 13.33 17.16 -18.42
CA VAL A 121 11.90 17.46 -18.59
C VAL A 121 11.60 18.88 -18.13
N LEU A 122 12.03 19.27 -16.93
CA LEU A 122 11.84 20.62 -16.42
C LEU A 122 12.54 21.67 -17.28
N TYR A 123 13.77 21.39 -17.74
CA TYR A 123 14.48 22.26 -18.66
C TYR A 123 13.68 22.50 -19.93
N TYR A 124 13.18 21.45 -20.58
CA TYR A 124 12.43 21.56 -21.82
C TYR A 124 11.09 22.32 -21.62
N VAL A 125 10.35 22.01 -20.55
CA VAL A 125 9.09 22.69 -20.23
C VAL A 125 9.32 24.17 -19.94
N PHE A 126 10.33 24.52 -19.14
CA PHE A 126 10.64 25.92 -18.86
C PHE A 126 11.19 26.64 -20.09
N LYS A 127 12.01 25.98 -20.91
CA LYS A 127 12.58 26.57 -22.11
C LYS A 127 11.50 26.90 -23.13
N THR A 128 10.65 25.92 -23.46
CA THR A 128 9.51 26.13 -24.38
C THR A 128 8.54 27.19 -23.89
N ASN A 129 8.21 27.20 -22.59
CA ASN A 129 7.33 28.23 -22.02
C ASN A 129 7.96 29.64 -22.09
N ARG A 130 9.27 29.76 -21.80
CA ARG A 130 9.98 31.03 -21.90
C ARG A 130 10.05 31.54 -23.34
N ASP A 131 10.40 30.67 -24.29
CA ASP A 131 10.52 31.03 -25.70
C ASP A 131 9.15 31.45 -26.27
N ASN A 132 8.10 30.68 -26.00
CA ASN A 132 6.72 31.03 -26.38
C ASN A 132 6.26 32.37 -25.77
N LYS A 133 6.64 32.64 -24.51
CA LYS A 133 6.31 33.90 -23.84
C LYS A 133 7.04 35.08 -24.51
N GLU A 134 8.33 34.94 -24.79
CA GLU A 134 9.13 35.96 -25.47
C GLU A 134 8.63 36.24 -26.89
N GLU A 135 8.24 35.20 -27.63
CA GLU A 135 7.64 35.33 -28.96
C GLU A 135 6.31 36.09 -28.92
N ARG A 136 5.42 35.78 -27.96
CA ARG A 136 4.15 36.52 -27.81
C ARG A 136 4.34 37.97 -27.38
N ILE A 137 5.39 38.26 -26.61
CA ILE A 137 5.77 39.65 -26.29
C ILE A 137 6.22 40.38 -27.55
N LYS A 138 7.10 39.75 -28.37
CA LYS A 138 7.59 40.34 -29.63
C LYS A 138 6.47 40.54 -30.64
N ALA A 139 5.52 39.60 -30.73
CA ALA A 139 4.36 39.69 -31.61
C ALA A 139 3.29 40.69 -31.13
N GLY A 140 3.43 41.25 -29.92
CA GLY A 140 2.45 42.16 -29.34
C GLY A 140 1.12 41.50 -28.95
N THR A 141 1.03 40.17 -28.98
CA THR A 141 -0.19 39.40 -28.69
C THR A 141 -0.36 39.09 -27.21
N LEU A 142 0.67 39.29 -26.39
CA LEU A 142 0.60 39.08 -24.95
C LEU A 142 0.02 40.30 -24.22
N GLU A 143 -1.16 40.16 -23.63
CA GLU A 143 -1.78 41.20 -22.80
C GLU A 143 -1.03 41.36 -21.45
N ARG A 144 -0.43 42.54 -21.21
CA ARG A 144 0.39 42.84 -20.02
C ARG A 144 0.06 44.22 -19.40
N LYS A 145 -1.22 44.49 -19.15
CA LYS A 145 -1.72 45.82 -18.73
C LYS A 145 -1.15 46.38 -17.41
N PHE A 146 -0.84 45.52 -16.43
CA PHE A 146 -0.45 45.96 -15.07
C PHE A 146 0.90 45.38 -14.57
N SER A 147 1.78 44.94 -15.47
CA SER A 147 3.09 44.34 -15.10
C SER A 147 4.11 45.44 -14.78
N LEU A 148 4.03 46.05 -13.58
CA LEU A 148 4.88 47.17 -13.17
C LEU A 148 6.17 46.78 -12.41
N SER A 149 6.29 45.53 -11.96
CA SER A 149 7.53 44.99 -11.36
C SER A 149 8.26 44.09 -12.37
N SER A 150 9.59 44.23 -12.44
CA SER A 150 10.46 43.41 -13.30
C SER A 150 10.43 41.93 -12.90
#